data_AF-A0A847C7G9-F1
#
_entry.id   AF-A0A847C7G9-F1
#
_cell.length_a   1.000
_cell.length_b   1.000
_cell.length_c   1.000
_cell.angle_alpha   90.00
_cell.angle_beta   90.00
_cell.angle_gamma   90.00
#
_symmetry.space_group_name_H-M   'P 1'
#
loop_
_entity.id
_entity.type
_entity.pdbx_description
1 polymer ?
#
loop_
_entity_poly.entity_id
_entity_poly.type
_entity_poly.pdbx_seq_one_letter_code
_entity_poly.pdbx_strand_id
1 'polypeptide(L)'
;PIVCDFYSGMAVTVSLCAEDFKRNVTKDALFELYADFYKGEKLISVHNSVDGMVAANELEGKADLKIYVFGNDERMTVTSVFDNLYKGAAGAAVQNMNIALGIDETYSII
;
A
#
# COMPACT_ATOMS: atom_id res chain seq x y z
N PRO A 1 -9.74 14.18 -3.75
CA PRO A 1 -8.35 13.96 -4.25
C PRO A 1 -7.60 15.29 -4.16
N ILE A 2 -6.33 15.25 -3.76
CA ILE A 2 -5.44 16.43 -3.68
C ILE A 2 -4.29 16.17 -4.65
N VAL A 3 -3.96 17.16 -5.49
CA VAL A 3 -2.88 17.07 -6.48
C VAL A 3 -1.69 17.88 -5.96
N CYS A 4 -0.52 17.27 -5.98
CA CYS A 4 0.74 17.87 -5.53
C CYS A 4 1.69 18.08 -6.72
N ASP A 5 2.70 18.93 -6.53
CA ASP A 5 3.68 19.28 -7.57
C ASP A 5 4.81 18.24 -7.67
N PHE A 6 4.47 17.05 -8.19
CA PHE A 6 5.41 16.01 -8.60
C PHE A 6 4.84 15.24 -9.79
N TYR A 7 5.71 14.54 -10.53
CA TYR A 7 5.34 13.89 -11.78
C TYR A 7 4.37 12.72 -11.61
N SER A 8 4.66 11.82 -10.65
CA SER A 8 3.83 10.65 -10.35
C SER A 8 3.97 10.22 -8.88
N GLY A 9 2.99 9.49 -8.39
CA GLY A 9 2.90 9.05 -7.01
C GLY A 9 1.53 9.31 -6.39
N MET A 10 1.10 8.41 -5.52
CA MET A 10 -0.12 8.56 -4.73
C MET A 10 0.13 8.06 -3.31
N ALA A 11 -0.37 8.83 -2.34
CA ALA A 11 -0.62 8.39 -0.99
C ALA A 11 -2.13 8.42 -0.74
N VAL A 12 -2.72 7.25 -0.51
CA VAL A 12 -4.16 7.10 -0.26
C VAL A 12 -4.36 6.68 1.18
N THR A 13 -4.92 7.58 1.98
CA THR A 13 -5.17 7.36 3.40
C THR A 13 -6.65 7.14 3.68
N VAL A 14 -6.95 6.05 4.37
CA VAL A 14 -8.27 5.78 4.97
C VAL A 14 -8.15 5.91 6.47
N SER A 15 -8.97 6.77 7.06
CA SER A 15 -9.09 6.92 8.52
C SER A 15 -10.10 5.93 9.07
N LEU A 16 -9.76 5.29 10.18
CA LEU A 16 -10.55 4.26 10.83
C LEU A 16 -10.71 4.62 12.32
N CYS A 17 -11.94 4.65 12.82
CA CYS A 17 -12.22 4.82 14.24
C CYS A 17 -12.53 3.45 14.87
N ALA A 18 -11.98 3.16 16.04
CA ALA A 18 -12.17 1.88 16.72
C ALA A 18 -13.66 1.58 17.00
N GLU A 19 -14.46 2.62 17.24
CA GLU A 19 -15.91 2.52 17.47
C GLU A 19 -16.70 2.01 16.25
N ASP A 20 -16.18 2.17 15.02
CA ASP A 20 -16.85 1.72 13.80
C ASP A 20 -16.69 0.20 13.56
N PHE A 21 -15.81 -0.47 14.31
CA PHE A 21 -15.58 -1.91 14.16
C PHE A 21 -16.61 -2.72 14.96
N LYS A 22 -17.07 -3.84 14.38
CA LYS A 22 -17.96 -4.81 15.06
C LYS A 22 -17.32 -5.51 16.27
N ARG A 23 -16.02 -5.35 16.46
CA ARG A 23 -15.21 -5.95 17.52
C ARG A 23 -14.10 -4.97 17.90
N ASN A 24 -13.55 -5.10 19.09
CA ASN A 24 -12.37 -4.34 19.48
C ASN A 24 -11.18 -4.74 18.62
N VAL A 25 -10.57 -3.76 17.96
CA VAL A 25 -9.37 -3.93 17.12
C VAL A 25 -8.32 -2.93 17.62
N THR A 26 -7.12 -3.43 17.91
CA THR A 26 -5.96 -2.59 18.23
C THR A 26 -5.19 -2.23 16.96
N LYS A 27 -4.40 -1.15 17.01
CA LYS A 27 -3.53 -0.76 15.89
C LYS A 27 -2.56 -1.88 15.52
N ASP A 28 -1.99 -2.56 16.51
CA ASP A 28 -1.06 -3.67 16.28
C ASP A 28 -1.76 -4.86 15.64
N ALA A 29 -2.97 -5.23 16.09
CA ALA A 29 -3.74 -6.29 15.45
C ALA A 29 -4.12 -5.95 14.01
N LEU A 30 -4.39 -4.68 13.70
CA LEU A 30 -4.63 -4.23 12.33
C LEU A 30 -3.37 -4.32 11.47
N PHE A 31 -2.21 -3.93 12.00
CA PHE A 31 -0.93 -4.09 11.32
C PHE A 31 -0.63 -5.56 11.01
N GLU A 32 -0.71 -6.44 12.00
CA GLU A 32 -0.47 -7.87 11.84
C GLU A 32 -1.42 -8.49 10.81
N LEU A 33 -2.70 -8.08 10.79
CA LEU A 33 -3.65 -8.52 9.78
C LEU A 33 -3.18 -8.20 8.35
N TYR A 34 -2.73 -6.98 8.10
CA TYR A 34 -2.21 -6.60 6.78
C TYR A 34 -0.89 -7.31 6.46
N ALA A 35 0.02 -7.40 7.43
CA ALA A 35 1.32 -8.03 7.28
C ALA A 35 1.20 -9.52 6.96
N ASP A 36 0.29 -10.22 7.63
CA ASP A 36 -0.01 -11.63 7.38
C ASP A 36 -0.71 -11.83 6.04
N PHE A 37 -1.66 -10.96 5.67
CA PHE A 37 -2.39 -11.09 4.41
C PHE A 37 -1.47 -10.93 3.19
N TYR A 38 -0.55 -9.96 3.23
CA TYR A 38 0.41 -9.71 2.15
C TYR A 38 1.74 -10.44 2.35
N LYS A 39 1.79 -11.43 3.25
CA LYS A 39 3.01 -12.18 3.54
C LYS A 39 3.44 -13.00 2.32
N GLY A 40 4.64 -12.71 1.82
CA GLY A 40 5.23 -13.41 0.68
C GLY A 40 4.91 -12.78 -0.68
N GLU A 41 4.09 -11.72 -0.70
CA GLU A 41 3.87 -10.91 -1.90
C GLU A 41 5.15 -10.16 -2.27
N LYS A 42 5.51 -10.16 -3.56
CA LYS A 42 6.78 -9.59 -4.03
C LYS A 42 6.74 -8.08 -4.19
N LEU A 43 5.56 -7.53 -4.44
CA LEU A 43 5.34 -6.12 -4.79
C LEU A 43 4.60 -5.34 -3.70
N ILE A 44 4.30 -5.95 -2.55
CA ILE A 44 3.56 -5.30 -1.46
C ILE A 44 4.35 -5.46 -0.17
N SER A 45 4.53 -4.36 0.56
CA SER A 45 5.15 -4.38 1.88
C SER A 45 4.32 -3.58 2.88
N VAL A 46 4.28 -4.06 4.11
CA VAL A 46 3.47 -3.47 5.20
C VAL A 46 4.39 -2.96 6.29
N HIS A 47 4.16 -1.74 6.74
CA HIS A 47 5.00 -1.01 7.69
C HIS A 47 4.14 -0.39 8.79
N ASN A 48 4.69 -0.32 10.00
CA ASN A 48 4.11 0.41 11.14
C ASN A 48 5.06 1.49 11.68
N SER A 49 6.14 1.77 10.95
CA SER A 49 7.12 2.81 11.23
C SER A 49 7.53 3.48 9.92
N VAL A 50 7.97 4.73 10.00
CA VAL A 50 8.55 5.48 8.89
C VAL A 50 9.68 6.34 9.45
N ASP A 51 10.75 6.49 8.67
CA ASP A 51 11.79 7.46 8.99
C ASP A 51 11.39 8.83 8.40
N GLY A 52 11.04 9.77 9.28
CA GLY A 52 10.56 11.09 8.88
C GLY A 52 9.11 11.10 8.40
N MET A 53 8.88 11.10 7.09
CA MET A 53 7.57 11.35 6.49
C MET A 53 7.20 10.31 5.43
N VAL A 54 5.90 10.12 5.22
CA VAL A 54 5.37 9.35 4.09
C VAL A 54 5.33 10.24 2.85
N ALA A 55 6.26 10.02 1.92
CA ALA A 55 6.31 10.75 0.66
C ALA A 55 5.45 10.05 -0.40
N ALA A 56 4.49 10.77 -1.00
CA ALA A 56 3.56 10.18 -1.98
C ALA A 56 4.24 9.70 -3.27
N ASN A 57 5.39 10.27 -3.63
CA ASN A 57 6.17 9.95 -4.82
C ASN A 57 7.37 9.04 -4.54
N GLU A 58 7.47 8.43 -3.33
CA GLU A 58 8.61 7.57 -2.96
C GLU A 58 8.82 6.38 -3.92
N LEU A 59 7.73 5.90 -4.52
CA LEU A 59 7.73 4.73 -5.41
C LEU A 59 7.58 5.11 -6.90
N GLU A 60 7.88 6.35 -7.27
CA GLU A 60 7.91 6.79 -8.66
C GLU A 60 8.73 5.82 -9.54
N GLY A 61 8.13 5.41 -10.65
CA GLY A 61 8.67 4.46 -11.63
C GLY A 61 8.66 2.99 -11.20
N LYS A 62 8.04 2.64 -10.06
CA LYS A 62 8.07 1.28 -9.50
C LYS A 62 6.71 0.62 -9.44
N ALA A 63 6.69 -0.72 -9.56
CA ALA A 63 5.49 -1.53 -9.41
C ALA A 63 5.17 -1.90 -7.94
N ASP A 64 6.00 -1.46 -6.99
CA ASP A 64 5.79 -1.66 -5.56
C ASP A 64 4.59 -0.88 -5.01
N LEU A 65 4.03 -1.39 -3.91
CA LEU A 65 3.07 -0.70 -3.05
C LEU A 65 3.50 -0.86 -1.58
N LYS A 66 3.54 0.26 -0.85
CA LYS A 66 3.76 0.26 0.60
C LYS A 66 2.47 0.58 1.33
N ILE A 67 2.11 -0.26 2.30
CA ILE A 67 1.00 -0.02 3.22
C ILE A 67 1.58 0.42 4.56
N TYR A 68 1.12 1.54 5.07
CA TYR A 68 1.46 2.04 6.39
C TYR A 68 0.24 1.97 7.31
N VAL A 69 0.41 1.35 8.48
CA VAL A 69 -0.61 1.32 9.53
C VAL A 69 -0.13 2.17 10.71
N PHE A 70 -0.80 3.29 10.95
CA PHE A 70 -0.45 4.27 11.98
C PHE A 70 -1.64 4.61 12.89
N GLY A 71 -1.38 5.43 13.91
CA GLY A 71 -2.38 5.92 14.87
C GLY A 71 -2.24 5.29 16.25
N ASN A 72 -3.37 5.08 16.92
CA ASN A 72 -3.47 4.42 18.23
C ASN A 72 -4.70 3.50 18.25
N ASP A 73 -5.00 2.89 19.40
CA ASP A 73 -6.12 1.93 19.53
C ASP A 73 -7.52 2.56 19.46
N GLU A 74 -7.63 3.89 19.37
CA GLU A 74 -8.90 4.61 19.20
C GLU A 74 -9.07 5.13 17.76
N ARG A 75 -7.99 5.63 17.15
CA ARG A 75 -7.96 6.25 15.82
C ARG A 75 -6.77 5.74 15.04
N MET A 76 -7.04 5.02 13.96
CA MET A 76 -6.06 4.38 13.10
C MET A 76 -6.09 4.99 11.70
N THR A 77 -4.99 4.88 10.98
CA THR A 77 -4.92 5.18 9.55
C THR A 77 -4.26 4.04 8.80
N VAL A 78 -4.78 3.76 7.61
CA VAL A 78 -4.12 2.90 6.63
C VAL A 78 -3.79 3.77 5.42
N THR A 79 -2.49 3.93 5.14
CA THR A 79 -2.01 4.71 4.01
C THR A 79 -1.32 3.80 3.00
N SER A 80 -1.82 3.75 1.78
CA SER A 80 -1.15 3.07 0.65
C SER A 80 -0.35 4.08 -0.17
N VAL A 81 0.94 3.82 -0.35
CA VAL A 81 1.84 4.59 -1.22
C VAL A 81 2.19 3.74 -2.44
N PHE A 82 1.99 4.28 -3.63
CA PHE A 82 2.28 3.61 -4.90
C PHE A 82 2.37 4.64 -6.03
N ASP A 83 3.03 4.27 -7.13
CA ASP A 83 3.00 5.06 -8.36
C ASP A 83 1.69 4.80 -9.13
N ASN A 84 0.97 5.89 -9.45
CA ASN A 84 -0.32 5.84 -10.13
C ASN A 84 -0.26 5.41 -11.61
N LEU A 85 0.88 5.57 -12.28
CA LEU A 85 1.13 5.14 -13.65
C LEU A 85 1.64 3.69 -13.70
N TYR A 86 2.38 3.25 -12.67
CA TYR A 86 2.86 1.87 -12.55
C TYR A 86 1.85 1.00 -11.81
N LYS A 87 2.01 0.80 -10.49
CA LYS A 87 1.14 -0.10 -9.72
C LYS A 87 -0.33 0.33 -9.73
N GLY A 88 -0.60 1.62 -9.98
CA GLY A 88 -1.95 2.15 -10.18
C GLY A 88 -2.54 1.97 -11.58
N ALA A 89 -1.73 1.60 -12.58
CA ALA A 89 -2.19 1.42 -13.96
C ALA A 89 -1.40 0.33 -14.73
N ALA A 90 -0.36 0.71 -15.48
CA ALA A 90 0.28 -0.18 -16.45
C ALA A 90 0.99 -1.37 -15.80
N GLY A 91 1.66 -1.15 -14.67
CA GLY A 91 2.34 -2.20 -13.91
C GLY A 91 1.36 -3.26 -13.41
N ALA A 92 0.20 -2.84 -12.88
CA ALA A 92 -0.84 -3.77 -12.47
C ALA A 92 -1.47 -4.52 -13.67
N ALA A 93 -1.64 -3.85 -14.81
CA ALA A 93 -2.15 -4.50 -16.02
C ALA A 93 -1.20 -5.61 -16.52
N VAL A 94 0.12 -5.34 -16.55
CA VAL A 94 1.12 -6.33 -16.94
C VAL A 94 1.24 -7.44 -15.88
N GLN A 95 1.17 -7.13 -14.57
CA GLN A 95 1.14 -8.14 -13.51
C GLN A 95 -0.04 -9.10 -13.70
N ASN A 96 -1.25 -8.57 -13.95
CA ASN A 96 -2.44 -9.37 -14.20
C ASN A 96 -2.30 -10.23 -15.47
N MET A 97 -1.69 -9.68 -16.52
CA MET A 97 -1.41 -10.43 -17.75
C MET A 97 -0.42 -11.57 -17.49
N ASN A 98 0.66 -11.34 -16.74
CA ASN A 98 1.64 -12.36 -16.37
C ASN A 98 0.96 -13.52 -15.62
N ILE A 99 0.13 -13.19 -14.62
CA ILE A 99 -0.66 -14.18 -13.87
C ILE A 99 -1.59 -14.97 -14.80
N ALA A 100 -2.32 -14.29 -15.69
CA ALA A 100 -3.24 -14.94 -16.63
C ALA A 100 -2.53 -15.86 -17.63
N LEU A 101 -1.27 -15.55 -17.98
CA LEU A 101 -0.45 -16.36 -18.88
C LEU A 101 0.36 -17.45 -18.15
N GLY A 102 0.29 -17.53 -16.82
CA GLY A 102 1.08 -18.48 -16.01
C GLY A 102 2.58 -18.16 -15.99
N ILE A 103 2.95 -16.91 -16.24
CA ILE A 103 4.33 -16.40 -16.15
C ILE A 103 4.54 -15.83 -14.73
N ASP A 104 5.80 -15.69 -14.31
CA ASP A 104 6.12 -14.97 -13.08
C ASP A 104 5.46 -13.59 -13.07
N GLU A 105 4.68 -13.28 -12.04
CA GLU A 105 3.89 -12.05 -11.97
C GLU A 105 4.73 -10.78 -12.12
N THR A 106 6.01 -10.84 -11.75
CA THR A 106 6.95 -9.71 -11.75
C THR A 106 7.74 -9.57 -13.04
N TYR A 107 7.52 -10.47 -14.00
CA TYR A 107 8.20 -10.45 -15.28
C TYR A 107 8.00 -9.10 -15.99
N SER A 108 9.11 -8.45 -16.34
CA SER A 108 9.19 -7.13 -17.01
C SER A 108 8.63 -5.91 -16.25
N ILE A 109 8.34 -6.02 -14.95
CA ILE A 109 7.77 -4.92 -14.15
C ILE A 109 8.55 -4.59 -12.86
N ILE A 110 9.70 -5.22 -12.63
CA ILE A 110 10.69 -4.85 -11.60
C ILE A 110 11.90 -4.21 -12.25
#